data_AF-A0A3M7HQ06-F1
#
_entry.id   AF-A0A3M7HQ06-F1
#
_cell.length_a   1.000
_cell.length_b   1.000
_cell.length_c   1.000
_cell.angle_alpha   90.00
_cell.angle_beta   90.00
_cell.angle_gamma   90.00
#
_symmetry.space_group_name_H-M   'P 1'
#
loop_
_entity.id
_entity.type
_entity.pdbx_description
1 polymer ?
#
loop_
_entity_poly.entity_id
_entity_poly.type
_entity_poly.pdbx_seq_one_letter_code
_entity_poly.pdbx_strand_id
1 'polypeptide(L)'
;MEAACEPGRFKEGSENTITLRSRLESEDDDVEGCDDPEAINVLMYHLYHPSTKYRDMDAGGKGMTLVLHVRVFAAAEKYGLKELQLQALDFAHEMMNQKNPDDELLNQMIEALKPIYTETPETEYSMRRSMDSVLWRKNGKMFKLPLFRAAIEAIPGLAYELLLARTTEYFDNSMPPCCGCSGIDNSIFKCQDCGAVKQLCRRHEREWDEGDDWCDLCKTGETERLLRPWEGAARS
;
A
#
# COMPACT_ATOMS: atom_id res chain seq x y z
N MET A 1 21.17 12.86 23.92
CA MET A 1 19.75 13.24 23.81
C MET A 1 19.62 14.60 24.44
N GLU A 2 19.77 15.66 23.66
CA GLU A 2 19.84 17.02 24.18
C GLU A 2 18.87 17.91 23.39
N ALA A 3 17.98 18.55 24.16
CA ALA A 3 17.13 19.70 23.87
C ALA A 3 16.03 19.57 22.78
N ALA A 4 14.89 18.98 23.16
CA ALA A 4 13.58 19.31 22.56
C ALA A 4 12.74 20.27 23.43
N CYS A 5 13.16 20.57 24.67
CA CYS A 5 12.37 21.32 25.64
C CYS A 5 13.08 22.62 26.06
N GLU A 6 13.21 23.58 25.14
CA GLU A 6 13.47 24.97 25.53
C GLU A 6 12.13 25.74 25.58
N PRO A 7 11.78 26.38 26.71
CA PRO A 7 10.59 27.22 26.80
C PRO A 7 10.70 28.38 25.79
N GLY A 8 9.71 28.53 24.92
CA GLY A 8 9.67 29.58 23.89
C GLY A 8 10.15 29.16 22.49
N ARG A 9 10.51 27.89 22.29
CA ARG A 9 10.89 27.37 20.95
C ARG A 9 9.68 27.11 20.05
N PHE A 10 8.53 26.75 20.64
CA PHE A 10 7.25 26.69 19.95
C PHE A 10 6.53 28.02 20.13
N LYS A 11 6.50 28.82 19.07
CA LYS A 11 5.57 29.96 18.97
C LYS A 11 4.19 29.38 18.64
N GLU A 12 3.44 28.97 19.66
CA GLU A 12 1.98 29.06 19.52
C GLU A 12 1.69 30.54 19.22
N GLY A 13 1.14 30.82 18.05
CA GLY A 13 0.84 32.18 17.62
C GLY A 13 -0.11 32.85 18.61
N SER A 14 -0.09 34.19 18.66
CA SER A 14 -1.12 34.97 19.37
C SER A 14 -2.53 34.74 18.79
N GLU A 15 -2.57 34.24 17.56
CA GLU A 15 -3.74 33.67 16.90
C GLU A 15 -3.63 32.16 17.09
N ASN A 16 -4.69 31.49 17.57
CA ASN A 16 -4.76 30.05 17.82
C ASN A 16 -4.70 29.23 16.50
N THR A 17 -3.66 29.45 15.69
CA THR A 17 -3.49 28.96 14.33
C THR A 17 -2.06 28.45 14.17
N ILE A 18 -1.93 27.22 13.65
CA ILE A 18 -0.65 26.62 13.28
C ILE A 18 -0.61 26.55 11.75
N THR A 19 0.37 27.21 11.14
CA THR A 19 0.60 27.13 9.70
C THR A 19 1.61 26.02 9.41
N LEU A 20 1.17 24.96 8.74
CA LEU A 20 2.04 23.89 8.25
C LEU A 20 2.39 24.19 6.80
N ARG A 21 3.68 24.25 6.47
CA ARG A 21 4.12 24.38 5.07
C ARG A 21 4.12 23.02 4.40
N SER A 22 3.52 22.92 3.22
CA SER A 22 3.68 21.74 2.39
C SER A 22 5.13 21.63 1.91
N ARG A 23 5.65 20.41 1.82
CA ARG A 23 6.90 20.11 1.12
C ARG A 23 6.76 20.16 -0.40
N LEU A 24 5.53 20.16 -0.91
CA LEU A 24 5.22 20.15 -2.33
C LEU A 24 4.94 21.55 -2.89
N GLU A 25 4.93 22.58 -2.04
CA GLU A 25 4.82 23.98 -2.44
C GLU A 25 6.11 24.41 -3.19
N SER A 26 5.97 24.77 -4.47
CA SER A 26 6.89 25.68 -5.16
C SER A 26 6.56 27.12 -4.77
N GLU A 27 7.53 28.05 -4.84
CA GLU A 27 7.36 29.45 -4.42
C GLU A 27 6.28 30.24 -5.19
N ASP A 28 5.64 29.65 -6.21
CA ASP A 28 4.81 30.37 -7.20
C ASP A 28 3.44 29.74 -7.54
N ASP A 29 2.97 28.66 -6.90
CA ASP A 29 1.66 28.08 -7.23
C ASP A 29 0.73 27.92 -6.02
N ASP A 30 -0.33 28.74 -5.99
CA ASP A 30 -1.52 28.63 -5.12
C ASP A 30 -2.41 27.42 -5.51
N VAL A 31 -1.82 26.23 -5.71
CA VAL A 31 -2.61 24.98 -5.76
C VAL A 31 -2.81 24.46 -4.35
N GLU A 32 -3.58 25.23 -3.58
CA GLU A 32 -4.06 24.85 -2.27
C GLU A 32 -5.09 23.72 -2.42
N GLY A 33 -4.62 22.48 -2.49
CA GLY A 33 -5.48 21.32 -2.30
C GLY A 33 -6.03 21.36 -0.88
N CYS A 34 -7.34 21.55 -0.72
CA CYS A 34 -8.01 21.43 0.58
C CYS A 34 -7.75 20.02 1.12
N ASP A 35 -6.91 19.94 2.15
CA ASP A 35 -6.67 18.68 2.83
C ASP A 35 -7.95 18.18 3.49
N ASP A 36 -8.07 16.86 3.55
CA ASP A 36 -9.18 16.23 4.24
C ASP A 36 -9.11 16.53 5.75
N PRO A 37 -10.19 17.06 6.37
CA PRO A 37 -10.17 17.48 7.77
C PRO A 37 -9.93 16.31 8.73
N GLU A 38 -10.33 15.09 8.37
CA GLU A 38 -10.14 13.90 9.20
C GLU A 38 -8.68 13.44 9.13
N ALA A 39 -8.06 13.49 7.94
CA ALA A 39 -6.63 13.24 7.78
C ALA A 39 -5.77 14.27 8.52
N ILE A 40 -6.16 15.55 8.50
CA ILE A 40 -5.49 16.60 9.29
C ILE A 40 -5.65 16.36 10.79
N ASN A 41 -6.82 15.91 11.26
CA ASN A 41 -7.01 15.58 12.66
C ASN A 41 -6.09 14.42 13.11
N VAL A 42 -5.92 13.41 12.26
CA VAL A 42 -4.97 12.30 12.49
C VAL A 42 -3.53 12.83 12.51
N LEU A 43 -3.17 13.72 11.59
CA LEU A 43 -1.86 14.35 11.55
C LEU A 43 -1.57 15.10 12.86
N MET A 44 -2.51 15.93 13.29
CA MET A 44 -2.39 16.68 14.55
C MET A 44 -2.26 15.75 15.75
N TYR A 45 -3.09 14.70 15.81
CA TYR A 45 -2.99 13.72 16.89
C TYR A 45 -1.61 13.05 16.93
N HIS A 46 -1.07 12.64 15.78
CA HIS A 46 0.25 12.04 15.68
C HIS A 46 1.35 12.97 16.20
N LEU A 47 1.27 14.28 15.90
CA LEU A 47 2.22 15.27 16.41
C LEU A 47 2.17 15.40 17.95
N TYR A 48 0.98 15.30 18.55
CA TYR A 48 0.82 15.32 20.01
C TYR A 48 1.09 13.97 20.69
N HIS A 49 1.06 12.86 19.94
CA HIS A 49 1.21 11.50 20.45
C HIS A 49 2.17 10.67 19.57
N PRO A 50 3.45 11.08 19.44
CA PRO A 50 4.37 10.50 18.44
C PRO A 50 4.67 9.01 18.65
N SER A 51 4.46 8.48 19.86
CA SER A 51 4.67 7.06 20.17
C SER A 51 3.41 6.20 20.07
N THR A 52 2.26 6.81 19.74
CA THR A 52 0.98 6.12 19.65
C THR A 52 0.62 5.90 18.19
N LYS A 53 0.10 4.72 17.87
CA LYS A 53 -0.45 4.47 16.53
C LYS A 53 -1.76 5.24 16.42
N TYR A 54 -1.94 6.02 15.37
CA TYR A 54 -3.15 6.86 15.26
C TYR A 54 -4.44 6.03 15.14
N ARG A 55 -4.37 4.74 14.82
CA ARG A 55 -5.51 3.82 14.90
C ARG A 55 -6.09 3.71 16.32
N ASP A 56 -5.27 3.99 17.34
CA ASP A 56 -5.65 3.98 18.75
C ASP A 56 -6.38 5.27 19.18
N MET A 57 -6.48 6.27 18.30
CA MET A 57 -7.27 7.50 18.52
C MET A 57 -8.74 7.22 18.82
N ASP A 58 -9.27 6.18 18.18
CA ASP A 58 -10.66 5.80 18.28
C ASP A 58 -10.72 4.41 18.92
N ALA A 59 -11.07 4.36 20.21
CA ALA A 59 -11.05 3.14 21.03
C ALA A 59 -11.93 1.99 20.47
N GLY A 60 -12.73 2.24 19.43
CA GLY A 60 -13.51 1.25 18.71
C GLY A 60 -12.97 0.82 17.34
N GLY A 61 -11.92 1.45 16.81
CA GLY A 61 -11.35 1.16 15.48
C GLY A 61 -12.34 1.26 14.30
N LYS A 62 -13.54 1.81 14.52
CA LYS A 62 -14.67 1.82 13.56
C LYS A 62 -14.65 3.04 12.64
N GLY A 63 -13.93 4.11 12.99
CA GLY A 63 -13.77 5.28 12.13
C GLY A 63 -12.64 5.19 11.10
N MET A 64 -11.80 4.15 11.15
CA MET A 64 -10.60 4.06 10.30
C MET A 64 -10.89 3.29 9.01
N THR A 65 -11.38 4.00 7.99
CA THR A 65 -11.66 3.46 6.65
C THR A 65 -10.40 3.40 5.80
N LEU A 66 -10.43 2.59 4.73
CA LEU A 66 -9.33 2.56 3.76
C LEU A 66 -9.09 3.95 3.14
N VAL A 67 -10.17 4.67 2.83
CA VAL A 67 -10.12 6.04 2.29
C VAL A 67 -9.37 6.97 3.24
N LEU A 68 -9.64 6.90 4.54
CA LEU A 68 -8.95 7.71 5.54
C LEU A 68 -7.45 7.38 5.60
N HIS A 69 -7.08 6.09 5.58
CA HIS A 69 -5.66 5.71 5.54
C HIS A 69 -4.93 6.26 4.31
N VAL A 70 -5.57 6.23 3.14
CA VAL A 70 -5.00 6.82 1.91
C VAL A 70 -4.82 8.33 2.05
N ARG A 71 -5.82 9.03 2.60
CA ARG A 71 -5.75 10.49 2.80
C ARG A 71 -4.70 10.89 3.84
N VAL A 72 -4.56 10.12 4.93
CA VAL A 72 -3.49 10.28 5.91
C VAL A 72 -2.12 10.06 5.25
N PHE A 73 -1.99 9.05 4.38
CA PHE A 73 -0.77 8.82 3.62
C PHE A 73 -0.42 10.03 2.74
N ALA A 74 -1.38 10.56 1.99
CA ALA A 74 -1.20 11.73 1.14
C ALA A 74 -0.81 12.98 1.94
N ALA A 75 -1.54 13.27 3.03
CA ALA A 75 -1.25 14.39 3.92
C ALA A 75 0.12 14.24 4.59
N ALA A 76 0.47 13.04 5.08
CA ALA A 76 1.76 12.79 5.70
C ALA A 76 2.92 13.00 4.73
N GLU A 77 2.77 12.63 3.45
CA GLU A 77 3.75 12.96 2.41
C GLU A 77 3.82 14.47 2.17
N LYS A 78 2.66 15.12 1.97
CA LYS A 78 2.54 16.57 1.77
C LYS A 78 3.26 17.37 2.85
N TYR A 79 3.18 16.94 4.12
CA TYR A 79 3.77 17.62 5.26
C TYR A 79 5.09 17.00 5.75
N GLY A 80 5.61 15.96 5.08
CA GLY A 80 6.92 15.38 5.38
C GLY A 80 7.01 14.53 6.66
N LEU A 81 5.90 13.93 7.09
CA LEU A 81 5.79 13.09 8.27
C LEU A 81 5.99 11.61 7.90
N LYS A 82 7.25 11.22 7.68
CA LYS A 82 7.58 9.90 7.12
C LYS A 82 7.07 8.73 7.96
N GLU A 83 7.13 8.83 9.29
CA GLU A 83 6.64 7.78 10.18
C GLU A 83 5.12 7.58 10.04
N LEU A 84 4.35 8.68 10.05
CA LEU A 84 2.91 8.64 9.85
C LEU A 84 2.52 8.07 8.48
N GLN A 85 3.27 8.46 7.44
CA GLN A 85 3.09 7.93 6.09
C GLN A 85 3.25 6.41 6.06
N LEU A 86 4.33 5.87 6.66
CA LEU A 86 4.57 4.43 6.73
C LEU A 86 3.47 3.70 7.51
N GLN A 87 3.04 4.25 8.64
CA GLN A 87 1.93 3.68 9.41
C GLN A 87 0.63 3.63 8.57
N ALA A 88 0.33 4.70 7.83
CA ALA A 88 -0.85 4.75 6.99
C ALA A 88 -0.80 3.76 5.81
N LEU A 89 0.38 3.59 5.21
CA LEU A 89 0.61 2.58 4.18
C LEU A 89 0.39 1.16 4.74
N ASP A 90 0.95 0.85 5.90
CA ASP A 90 0.83 -0.46 6.53
C ASP A 90 -0.63 -0.82 6.83
N PHE A 91 -1.42 0.13 7.37
CA PHE A 91 -2.84 -0.11 7.65
C PHE A 91 -3.68 -0.23 6.38
N ALA A 92 -3.42 0.61 5.37
CA ALA A 92 -4.08 0.49 4.08
C ALA A 92 -3.77 -0.88 3.44
N HIS A 93 -2.52 -1.33 3.51
CA HIS A 93 -2.11 -2.66 3.04
C HIS A 93 -2.83 -3.78 3.77
N GLU A 94 -2.92 -3.72 5.11
CA GLU A 94 -3.64 -4.71 5.92
C GLU A 94 -5.10 -4.84 5.45
N MET A 95 -5.80 -3.72 5.24
CA MET A 95 -7.18 -3.71 4.76
C MET A 95 -7.30 -4.25 3.33
N MET A 96 -6.48 -3.77 2.40
CA MET A 96 -6.57 -4.19 1.00
C MET A 96 -6.29 -5.69 0.79
N ASN A 97 -5.38 -6.24 1.60
CA ASN A 97 -4.95 -7.64 1.51
C ASN A 97 -5.81 -8.63 2.29
N GLN A 98 -6.95 -8.21 2.84
CA GLN A 98 -7.88 -9.15 3.47
C GLN A 98 -8.29 -10.27 2.50
N LYS A 99 -8.20 -11.52 2.98
CA LYS A 99 -8.41 -12.74 2.19
C LYS A 99 -9.83 -12.83 1.62
N ASN A 100 -10.82 -12.44 2.43
CA ASN A 100 -12.24 -12.49 2.09
C ASN A 100 -12.86 -11.12 2.41
N PRO A 101 -12.69 -10.10 1.55
CA PRO A 101 -13.32 -8.81 1.76
C PRO A 101 -14.85 -8.96 1.63
N ASP A 102 -15.59 -8.29 2.51
CA ASP A 102 -17.02 -8.11 2.35
C ASP A 102 -17.33 -7.00 1.33
N ASP A 103 -18.61 -6.82 1.00
CA ASP A 103 -19.04 -5.82 0.01
C ASP A 103 -18.72 -4.39 0.46
N GLU A 104 -18.72 -4.14 1.77
CA GLU A 104 -18.36 -2.85 2.37
C GLU A 104 -16.89 -2.51 2.09
N LEU A 105 -15.97 -3.44 2.36
CA LEU A 105 -14.55 -3.24 2.07
C LEU A 105 -14.28 -3.13 0.56
N LEU A 106 -15.03 -3.85 -0.28
CA LEU A 106 -14.94 -3.70 -1.74
C LEU A 106 -15.35 -2.28 -2.18
N ASN A 107 -16.41 -1.72 -1.60
CA ASN A 107 -16.81 -0.34 -1.87
C ASN A 107 -15.73 0.65 -1.42
N GLN A 108 -15.15 0.45 -0.23
CA GLN A 108 -14.05 1.29 0.26
C GLN A 108 -12.81 1.23 -0.66
N MET A 109 -12.49 0.07 -1.25
CA MET A 109 -11.42 -0.03 -2.24
C MET A 109 -11.73 0.78 -3.51
N ILE A 110 -13.00 0.79 -3.96
CA ILE A 110 -13.43 1.58 -5.12
C ILE A 110 -13.35 3.07 -4.81
N GLU A 111 -13.85 3.49 -3.65
CA GLU A 111 -13.80 4.90 -3.21
C GLU A 111 -12.37 5.39 -3.03
N ALA A 112 -11.47 4.50 -2.58
CA ALA A 112 -10.06 4.81 -2.40
C ALA A 112 -9.29 5.01 -3.72
N LEU A 113 -9.80 4.57 -4.88
CA LEU A 113 -9.13 4.79 -6.17
C LEU A 113 -8.85 6.26 -6.43
N LYS A 114 -9.84 7.12 -6.19
CA LYS A 114 -9.69 8.55 -6.43
C LYS A 114 -8.55 9.16 -5.62
N PRO A 115 -8.56 9.13 -4.26
CA PRO A 115 -7.48 9.71 -3.49
C PRO A 115 -6.12 9.05 -3.76
N ILE A 116 -6.08 7.74 -4.04
CA ILE A 116 -4.81 7.07 -4.42
C ILE A 116 -4.22 7.68 -5.68
N TYR A 117 -5.03 7.95 -6.69
CA TYR A 117 -4.53 8.37 -8.00
C TYR A 117 -4.46 9.89 -8.18
N THR A 118 -5.20 10.67 -7.39
CA THR A 118 -5.26 12.14 -7.53
C THR A 118 -4.64 12.91 -6.37
N GLU A 119 -4.55 12.32 -5.18
CA GLU A 119 -4.07 13.02 -3.97
C GLU A 119 -2.67 12.55 -3.55
N THR A 120 -2.19 11.41 -4.04
CA THR A 120 -0.79 10.98 -3.81
C THR A 120 0.15 11.53 -4.89
N PRO A 121 1.33 12.04 -4.51
CA PRO A 121 2.33 12.48 -5.49
C PRO A 121 2.70 11.38 -6.47
N GLU A 122 2.92 11.72 -7.74
CA GLU A 122 3.30 10.74 -8.78
C GLU A 122 4.61 9.99 -8.47
N THR A 123 5.50 10.61 -7.70
CA THR A 123 6.77 10.01 -7.25
C THR A 123 6.59 8.94 -6.17
N GLU A 124 5.45 8.92 -5.46
CA GLU A 124 5.13 7.96 -4.41
C GLU A 124 4.17 6.88 -4.93
N TYR A 125 4.74 5.89 -5.61
CA TYR A 125 3.98 4.82 -6.29
C TYR A 125 3.54 3.67 -5.35
N SER A 126 3.94 3.70 -4.07
CA SER A 126 3.75 2.58 -3.13
C SER A 126 2.28 2.19 -2.96
N MET A 127 1.41 3.18 -2.76
CA MET A 127 -0.03 2.96 -2.62
C MET A 127 -0.70 2.51 -3.93
N ARG A 128 -0.30 3.11 -5.07
CA ARG A 128 -0.81 2.76 -6.41
C ARG A 128 -0.50 1.30 -6.74
N ARG A 129 0.76 0.90 -6.60
CA ARG A 129 1.23 -0.48 -6.80
C ARG A 129 0.44 -1.49 -5.96
N SER A 130 0.20 -1.18 -4.69
CA SER A 130 -0.54 -2.08 -3.81
C SER A 130 -2.01 -2.20 -4.18
N MET A 131 -2.65 -1.10 -4.57
CA MET A 131 -4.02 -1.12 -5.09
C MET A 131 -4.10 -1.94 -6.38
N ASP A 132 -3.20 -1.73 -7.34
CA ASP A 132 -3.18 -2.44 -8.62
C ASP A 132 -3.09 -3.95 -8.44
N SER A 133 -2.13 -4.38 -7.62
CA SER A 133 -1.96 -5.80 -7.28
C SER A 133 -3.23 -6.41 -6.68
N VAL A 134 -3.98 -5.64 -5.89
CA VAL A 134 -5.23 -6.09 -5.26
C VAL A 134 -6.36 -6.16 -6.29
N LEU A 135 -6.49 -5.13 -7.14
CA LEU A 135 -7.47 -5.10 -8.22
C LEU A 135 -7.29 -6.31 -9.15
N TRP A 136 -6.06 -6.63 -9.53
CA TRP A 136 -5.77 -7.75 -10.41
C TRP A 136 -6.01 -9.11 -9.76
N ARG A 137 -5.68 -9.28 -8.47
CA ARG A 137 -6.01 -10.50 -7.71
C ARG A 137 -7.51 -10.69 -7.50
N LYS A 138 -8.27 -9.60 -7.36
CA LYS A 138 -9.72 -9.61 -7.09
C LYS A 138 -10.57 -9.33 -8.34
N ASN A 139 -9.97 -9.46 -9.52
CA ASN A 139 -10.50 -8.97 -10.79
C ASN A 139 -11.92 -9.46 -11.14
N GLY A 140 -12.30 -10.68 -10.74
CA GLY A 140 -13.57 -11.28 -11.12
C GLY A 140 -14.80 -10.59 -10.53
N LYS A 141 -14.70 -10.07 -9.29
CA LYS A 141 -15.82 -9.41 -8.59
C LYS A 141 -15.79 -7.88 -8.78
N MET A 142 -14.63 -7.24 -8.59
CA MET A 142 -14.55 -5.77 -8.65
C MET A 142 -14.88 -5.21 -10.04
N PHE A 143 -14.35 -5.79 -11.11
CA PHE A 143 -14.55 -5.26 -12.47
C PHE A 143 -16.00 -5.39 -12.98
N LYS A 144 -16.85 -6.17 -12.30
CA LYS A 144 -18.27 -6.33 -12.62
C LYS A 144 -19.15 -5.32 -11.90
N LEU A 145 -18.63 -4.61 -10.89
CA LEU A 145 -19.40 -3.63 -10.14
C LEU A 145 -19.55 -2.34 -10.98
N PRO A 146 -20.79 -1.84 -11.19
CA PRO A 146 -21.00 -0.57 -11.91
C PRO A 146 -20.26 0.61 -11.28
N LEU A 147 -20.13 0.60 -9.95
CA LEU A 147 -19.40 1.61 -9.19
C LEU A 147 -17.90 1.62 -9.54
N PHE A 148 -17.31 0.45 -9.77
CA PHE A 148 -15.91 0.37 -10.18
C PHE A 148 -15.70 1.01 -11.55
N ARG A 149 -16.58 0.71 -12.52
CA ARG A 149 -16.52 1.35 -13.84
C ARG A 149 -16.62 2.87 -13.74
N ALA A 150 -17.57 3.37 -12.95
CA ALA A 150 -17.74 4.81 -12.73
C ALA A 150 -16.49 5.45 -12.10
N ALA A 151 -15.86 4.78 -11.14
CA ALA A 151 -14.62 5.26 -10.50
C ALA A 151 -13.46 5.33 -11.50
N ILE A 152 -13.29 4.31 -12.36
CA ILE A 152 -12.25 4.32 -13.40
C ILE A 152 -12.50 5.44 -14.43
N GLU A 153 -13.74 5.63 -14.87
CA GLU A 153 -14.10 6.68 -15.82
C GLU A 153 -13.94 8.09 -15.23
N ALA A 154 -14.05 8.23 -13.91
CA ALA A 154 -13.90 9.51 -13.21
C ALA A 154 -12.44 9.98 -13.05
N ILE A 155 -11.46 9.10 -13.27
CA ILE A 155 -10.03 9.41 -13.11
C ILE A 155 -9.38 9.37 -14.50
N PRO A 156 -9.08 10.53 -15.10
CA PRO A 156 -8.49 10.59 -16.44
C PRO A 156 -7.21 9.76 -16.54
N GLY A 157 -7.10 8.94 -17.59
CA GLY A 157 -5.91 8.12 -17.83
C GLY A 157 -5.84 6.82 -17.02
N LEU A 158 -6.60 6.68 -15.93
CA LEU A 158 -6.49 5.51 -15.03
C LEU A 158 -6.71 4.17 -15.74
N ALA A 159 -7.66 4.09 -16.66
CA ALA A 159 -7.87 2.86 -17.44
C ALA A 159 -6.62 2.44 -18.21
N TYR A 160 -5.90 3.41 -18.80
CA TYR A 160 -4.66 3.16 -19.52
C TYR A 160 -3.52 2.83 -18.55
N GLU A 161 -3.40 3.55 -17.43
CA GLU A 161 -2.41 3.28 -16.39
C GLU A 161 -2.56 1.87 -15.82
N LEU A 162 -3.77 1.42 -15.52
CA LEU A 162 -4.03 0.06 -15.05
C LEU A 162 -3.63 -0.99 -16.10
N LEU A 163 -3.93 -0.75 -17.38
CA LEU A 163 -3.50 -1.64 -18.45
C LEU A 163 -1.97 -1.68 -18.55
N LEU A 164 -1.31 -0.53 -18.44
CA LEU A 164 0.15 -0.45 -18.43
C LEU A 164 0.71 -1.20 -17.21
N ALA A 165 0.19 -0.96 -16.02
CA ALA A 165 0.54 -1.64 -14.78
C ALA A 165 0.42 -3.15 -14.91
N ARG A 166 -0.67 -3.65 -15.53
CA ARG A 166 -0.84 -5.08 -15.81
C ARG A 166 0.20 -5.63 -16.77
N THR A 167 0.53 -4.87 -17.81
CA THR A 167 1.57 -5.29 -18.76
C THR A 167 2.94 -5.29 -18.10
N THR A 168 3.24 -4.30 -17.25
CA THR A 168 4.49 -4.21 -16.50
C THR A 168 4.57 -5.20 -15.35
N GLU A 169 3.47 -5.55 -14.67
CA GLU A 169 3.43 -6.63 -13.66
C GLU A 169 3.67 -8.01 -14.30
N TYR A 170 3.34 -8.18 -15.58
CA TYR A 170 3.77 -9.34 -16.38
C TYR A 170 5.29 -9.31 -16.71
N PHE A 171 5.94 -8.15 -16.62
CA PHE A 171 7.38 -7.97 -16.84
C PHE A 171 8.20 -7.83 -15.54
N ASP A 172 7.59 -7.42 -14.41
CA ASP A 172 8.19 -7.30 -13.08
C ASP A 172 8.14 -8.65 -12.35
N ASN A 173 8.81 -9.63 -12.97
CA ASN A 173 8.99 -11.02 -12.55
C ASN A 173 9.85 -11.20 -11.27
N SER A 174 9.92 -10.19 -10.39
CA SER A 174 10.79 -10.21 -9.20
C SER A 174 10.10 -10.59 -7.89
N MET A 175 8.77 -10.55 -7.80
CA MET A 175 8.10 -11.00 -6.56
C MET A 175 6.73 -11.62 -6.82
N PRO A 176 6.63 -12.96 -6.89
CA PRO A 176 5.35 -13.65 -7.08
C PRO A 176 4.42 -13.50 -5.87
N PRO A 177 3.11 -13.73 -6.04
CA PRO A 177 2.16 -13.72 -4.93
C PRO A 177 2.53 -14.76 -3.88
N CYS A 178 2.73 -14.31 -2.64
CA CYS A 178 2.92 -15.18 -1.48
C CYS A 178 1.78 -16.20 -1.42
N CYS A 179 2.11 -17.47 -1.12
CA CYS A 179 1.20 -18.62 -1.09
C CYS A 179 0.07 -18.56 -0.04
N GLY A 180 -0.27 -17.37 0.49
CA GLY A 180 -1.32 -17.15 1.47
C GLY A 180 -1.00 -17.69 2.87
N CYS A 181 0.23 -18.15 3.10
CA CYS A 181 0.72 -18.52 4.42
C CYS A 181 1.39 -17.33 5.08
N SER A 182 1.22 -17.18 6.39
CA SER A 182 1.98 -16.23 7.23
C SER A 182 3.48 -16.57 7.36
N GLY A 183 4.00 -17.51 6.54
CA GLY A 183 5.40 -17.87 6.52
C GLY A 183 6.22 -16.81 5.79
N ILE A 184 7.17 -16.22 6.50
CA ILE A 184 8.08 -15.18 6.00
C ILE A 184 9.24 -15.77 5.16
N ASP A 185 9.47 -17.08 5.28
CA ASP A 185 10.53 -17.83 4.61
C ASP A 185 10.03 -18.34 3.26
N ASN A 186 10.31 -17.59 2.20
CA ASN A 186 9.80 -17.89 0.87
C ASN A 186 10.91 -18.17 -0.15
N SER A 187 10.80 -19.30 -0.86
CA SER A 187 11.58 -19.63 -2.07
C SER A 187 10.89 -19.07 -3.31
N ILE A 188 11.69 -18.67 -4.31
CA ILE A 188 11.19 -18.19 -5.62
C ILE A 188 11.62 -19.18 -6.70
N PHE A 189 10.68 -19.56 -7.56
CA PHE A 189 10.85 -20.50 -8.68
C PHE A 189 10.45 -19.84 -9.98
N LYS A 190 11.10 -20.18 -11.09
CA LYS A 190 10.81 -19.66 -12.44
C LYS A 190 10.76 -20.80 -13.46
N CYS A 191 9.72 -20.82 -14.29
CA CYS A 191 9.62 -21.72 -15.43
C CYS A 191 10.59 -21.31 -16.55
N GLN A 192 11.30 -22.27 -17.12
CA GLN A 192 12.23 -22.06 -18.22
C GLN A 192 11.52 -21.80 -19.57
N ASP A 193 10.38 -22.44 -19.81
CA ASP A 193 9.70 -22.34 -21.11
C ASP A 193 8.80 -21.10 -21.23
N CYS A 194 8.01 -20.83 -20.19
CA CYS A 194 7.04 -19.74 -20.22
C CYS A 194 7.44 -18.54 -19.36
N GLY A 195 8.56 -18.63 -18.63
CA GLY A 195 9.08 -17.54 -17.81
C GLY A 195 8.31 -17.27 -16.52
N ALA A 196 7.22 -17.99 -16.24
CA ALA A 196 6.36 -17.74 -15.10
C ALA A 196 7.08 -17.96 -13.76
N VAL A 197 6.89 -17.06 -12.81
CA VAL A 197 7.56 -17.09 -11.50
C VAL A 197 6.55 -17.37 -10.38
N LYS A 198 6.91 -18.22 -9.41
CA LYS A 198 6.08 -18.67 -8.28
C LYS A 198 6.85 -18.53 -6.97
N GLN A 199 6.18 -18.09 -5.91
CA GLN A 199 6.75 -17.96 -4.57
C GLN A 199 6.09 -18.98 -3.64
N LEU A 200 6.88 -19.75 -2.92
CA LEU A 200 6.41 -20.77 -1.99
C LEU A 200 7.05 -20.60 -0.63
N CYS A 201 6.27 -20.73 0.44
CA CYS A 201 6.83 -20.79 1.77
C CYS A 201 7.53 -22.13 2.01
N ARG A 202 8.46 -22.19 2.97
CA ARG A 202 9.21 -23.41 3.33
C ARG A 202 8.34 -24.63 3.68
N ARG A 203 7.09 -24.42 4.07
CA ARG A 203 6.13 -25.51 4.28
C ARG A 203 5.64 -26.06 2.94
N HIS A 204 5.13 -25.20 2.07
CA HIS A 204 4.64 -25.61 0.76
C HIS A 204 5.74 -26.07 -0.16
N GLU A 205 6.97 -25.58 -0.01
CA GLU A 205 8.14 -26.12 -0.71
C GLU A 205 8.39 -27.60 -0.35
N ARG A 206 8.12 -28.01 0.89
CA ARG A 206 8.30 -29.41 1.34
C ARG A 206 7.14 -30.32 0.98
N GLU A 207 5.93 -29.77 0.92
CA GLU A 207 4.73 -30.46 0.42
C GLU A 207 4.76 -30.58 -1.12
N TRP A 208 5.57 -29.76 -1.78
CA TRP A 208 5.93 -29.90 -3.18
C TRP A 208 7.04 -30.94 -3.28
N ASP A 209 6.66 -32.22 -3.18
CA ASP A 209 7.53 -33.41 -3.25
C ASP A 209 8.64 -33.27 -4.29
N GLU A 210 9.84 -32.84 -3.87
CA GLU A 210 11.03 -32.71 -4.72
C GLU A 210 10.80 -31.99 -6.07
N GLY A 211 9.81 -31.11 -6.16
CA GLY A 211 9.44 -30.41 -7.39
C GLY A 211 8.71 -31.31 -8.38
N ASP A 212 7.41 -31.05 -8.57
CA ASP A 212 6.87 -31.26 -9.90
C ASP A 212 7.64 -30.29 -10.82
N ASP A 213 8.63 -30.83 -11.55
CA ASP A 213 9.52 -30.15 -12.51
C ASP A 213 8.76 -29.54 -13.70
N TRP A 214 7.51 -29.13 -13.53
CA TRP A 214 6.65 -28.71 -14.62
C TRP A 214 5.80 -27.55 -14.14
N CYS A 215 5.88 -26.45 -14.87
CA CYS A 215 5.14 -25.25 -14.58
C CYS A 215 3.63 -25.52 -14.67
N ASP A 216 2.90 -25.35 -13.58
CA ASP A 216 1.43 -25.51 -13.52
C ASP A 216 0.68 -24.68 -14.57
N LEU A 217 1.29 -23.59 -15.04
CA LEU A 217 0.70 -22.66 -16.00
C LEU A 217 0.85 -23.12 -17.46
N CYS A 218 2.02 -23.62 -17.86
CA CYS A 218 2.25 -24.07 -19.25
C CYS A 218 2.30 -25.60 -19.40
N LYS A 219 2.34 -26.34 -18.28
CA LYS A 219 2.40 -27.81 -18.17
C LYS A 219 3.54 -28.49 -18.93
N THR A 220 4.53 -27.71 -19.35
CA THR A 220 5.55 -28.11 -20.33
C THR A 220 6.96 -27.74 -19.92
N GLY A 221 7.15 -26.68 -19.14
CA GLY A 221 8.49 -26.18 -18.81
C GLY A 221 8.94 -26.46 -17.40
N GLU A 222 10.20 -26.85 -17.28
CA GLU A 222 10.89 -27.06 -16.01
C GLU A 222 10.94 -25.80 -15.16
N THR A 223 10.80 -25.95 -13.84
CA THR A 223 10.89 -24.83 -12.90
C THR A 223 12.22 -24.83 -12.18
N GLU A 224 12.97 -23.74 -12.32
CA GLU A 224 14.25 -23.53 -11.65
C GLU A 224 14.06 -22.65 -10.41
N ARG A 225 14.71 -23.01 -9.30
CA ARG A 225 14.71 -22.20 -8.09
C ARG A 225 15.69 -21.03 -8.24
N LEU A 226 15.16 -19.81 -8.17
CA LEU A 226 15.94 -18.57 -8.26
C LEU A 226 16.47 -18.11 -6.90
N LEU A 227 15.69 -18.27 -5.82
CA LEU A 227 16.07 -17.84 -4.48
C LEU A 227 15.69 -18.89 -3.43
N ARG A 228 16.61 -19.16 -2.49
CA ARG A 228 16.37 -20.00 -1.31
C ARG A 228 15.80 -19.17 -0.16
N PRO A 229 15.09 -19.79 0.80
CA PRO A 229 14.62 -19.08 1.98
C PRO A 229 15.80 -18.56 2.78
N TRP A 230 15.63 -17.41 3.44
CA TRP A 230 16.66 -16.85 4.32
C TRP A 230 16.93 -17.81 5.49
N GLU A 231 18.09 -18.47 5.47
CA GLU A 231 18.57 -19.23 6.62
C GLU A 231 19.23 -18.23 7.57
N GLY A 232 18.46 -17.76 8.56
CA GLY A 232 18.99 -16.86 9.60
C GLY A 232 20.29 -17.40 10.18
N ALA A 233 21.23 -16.50 10.48
CA ALA A 233 22.54 -16.83 11.03
C ALA A 233 22.40 -17.86 12.16
N ALA A 234 23.13 -18.96 12.03
CA ALA A 234 23.21 -20.00 13.05
C ALA A 234 23.50 -19.32 14.40
N ARG A 235 22.65 -19.58 15.39
CA ARG A 235 22.87 -19.13 16.77
C ARG A 235 24.20 -19.72 17.24
N SER A 236 25.23 -18.89 17.30
CA SER A 236 26.46 -19.10 18.07
C SER A 236 26.38 -18.35 19.37
#